data_AF-A0A971M2F0-F1
#
_entry.id   AF-A0A971M2F0-F1
#
_cell.length_a   1.000
_cell.length_b   1.000
_cell.length_c   1.000
_cell.angle_alpha   90.00
_cell.angle_beta   90.00
_cell.angle_gamma   90.00
#
_symmetry.space_group_name_H-M   'P 1'
#
loop_
_entity.id
_entity.type
_entity.pdbx_description
1 polymer ?
#
loop_
_entity_poly.entity_id
_entity_poly.type
_entity_poly.pdbx_seq_one_letter_code
_entity_poly.pdbx_strand_id
1 'polypeptide(L)'
;MSTICFEDEKFIRVYDSLCRLDPGTLAHVWDYPEGWAEGLDVHFRSFVQALRIANIHAYNERYEENEPARILSSNGGRPYNPIDLIKTLRSISYNIDDQDVNGCADRLERLINCLMAEYISELPEYQQSDAW
;
A
#
# COMPACT_ATOMS: atom_id res chain seq x y z
N MET A 1 20.99 14.40 -16.74
CA MET A 1 20.63 14.02 -15.37
C MET A 1 19.35 13.23 -15.46
N SER A 2 19.38 11.97 -15.03
CA SER A 2 18.23 11.07 -15.13
C SER A 2 17.22 11.47 -14.06
N THR A 3 16.12 12.09 -14.45
CA THR A 3 14.98 12.33 -13.57
C THR A 3 14.53 10.95 -13.07
N ILE A 4 14.66 10.69 -11.78
CA ILE A 4 14.15 9.46 -11.19
C ILE A 4 12.62 9.58 -11.27
N CYS A 5 12.03 8.92 -12.26
CA CYS A 5 10.61 8.68 -12.30
C CYS A 5 10.28 7.86 -11.06
N PHE A 6 9.64 8.45 -10.06
CA PHE A 6 9.00 7.65 -9.03
C PHE A 6 8.00 6.75 -9.75
N GLU A 7 8.09 5.46 -9.48
CA GLU A 7 7.25 4.44 -10.10
C GLU A 7 5.80 4.64 -9.63
N ASP A 8 5.08 5.63 -10.19
CA ASP A 8 3.65 5.82 -10.00
C ASP A 8 2.89 4.51 -10.34
N GLU A 9 3.45 3.71 -11.26
CA GLU A 9 3.00 2.37 -11.57
C GLU A 9 2.90 1.46 -10.32
N LYS A 10 3.85 1.53 -9.38
CA LYS A 10 3.81 0.75 -8.14
C LYS A 10 2.57 1.09 -7.31
N PHE A 11 2.30 2.37 -7.12
CA PHE A 11 1.15 2.83 -6.33
C PHE A 11 -0.17 2.54 -7.05
N ILE A 12 -0.21 2.67 -8.38
CA ILE A 12 -1.36 2.26 -9.21
C ILE A 12 -1.62 0.77 -9.05
N ARG A 13 -0.59 -0.07 -9.17
CA ARG A 13 -0.72 -1.51 -9.00
C ARG A 13 -1.13 -1.90 -7.58
N VAL A 14 -0.68 -1.18 -6.55
CA VAL A 14 -1.17 -1.34 -5.18
C VAL A 14 -2.67 -1.05 -5.11
N TYR A 15 -3.11 0.11 -5.62
CA TYR A 15 -4.54 0.46 -5.68
C TYR A 15 -5.37 -0.60 -6.42
N ASP A 16 -4.93 -1.00 -7.62
CA ASP A 16 -5.61 -2.02 -8.43
C ASP A 16 -5.67 -3.39 -7.72
N SER A 17 -4.69 -3.70 -6.88
CA SER A 17 -4.68 -4.94 -6.08
C SER A 17 -5.65 -4.83 -4.91
N LEU A 18 -5.69 -3.68 -4.21
CA LEU A 18 -6.63 -3.44 -3.11
C LEU A 18 -8.08 -3.54 -3.58
N CYS A 19 -8.39 -2.98 -4.75
CA CYS A 19 -9.72 -3.05 -5.36
C CYS A 19 -10.19 -4.48 -5.70
N ARG A 20 -9.29 -5.47 -5.67
CA ARG A 20 -9.60 -6.89 -5.95
C ARG A 20 -9.70 -7.75 -4.70
N LEU A 21 -9.31 -7.23 -3.54
CA LEU A 21 -9.43 -7.94 -2.27
C LEU A 21 -10.90 -7.99 -1.84
N ASP A 22 -11.23 -9.02 -1.06
CA ASP A 22 -12.56 -9.12 -0.48
C ASP A 22 -12.81 -7.96 0.50
N PRO A 23 -13.90 -7.20 0.36
CA PRO A 23 -14.24 -6.11 1.28
C PRO A 23 -14.36 -6.56 2.75
N GLY A 24 -14.74 -7.83 2.99
CA GLY A 24 -14.83 -8.39 4.34
C GLY A 24 -13.48 -8.49 5.01
N THR A 25 -12.45 -8.92 4.28
CA THR A 25 -11.06 -8.95 4.75
C THR A 25 -10.56 -7.55 5.14
N LEU A 26 -11.01 -6.49 4.48
CA LEU A 26 -10.48 -5.14 4.74
C LEU A 26 -11.22 -4.38 5.84
N ALA A 27 -12.35 -4.89 6.32
CA ALA A 27 -13.20 -4.13 7.24
C ALA A 27 -12.52 -3.78 8.58
N HIS A 28 -11.66 -4.66 9.08
CA HIS A 28 -10.94 -4.45 10.33
C HIS A 28 -9.70 -3.55 10.17
N VAL A 29 -9.17 -3.40 8.95
CA VAL A 29 -8.00 -2.55 8.70
C VAL A 29 -8.38 -1.07 8.68
N TRP A 30 -9.63 -0.75 8.30
CA TRP A 30 -10.14 0.62 8.20
C TRP A 30 -11.03 1.06 9.39
N ASP A 31 -11.03 0.33 10.51
CA ASP A 31 -11.77 0.66 11.75
C ASP A 31 -13.23 1.07 11.51
N TYR A 32 -13.99 0.16 10.89
CA TYR A 32 -15.37 0.36 10.44
C TYR A 32 -16.35 0.92 11.49
N PRO A 33 -17.03 2.04 11.21
CA PRO A 33 -18.36 2.33 11.71
C PRO A 33 -19.42 1.75 10.75
N GLU A 34 -20.52 1.22 11.27
CA GLU A 34 -21.69 0.81 10.49
C GLU A 34 -22.15 1.96 9.56
N GLY A 35 -22.34 1.67 8.26
CA GLY A 35 -22.92 2.63 7.31
C GLY A 35 -21.88 3.42 6.52
N TRP A 36 -21.48 2.86 5.39
CA TRP A 36 -20.70 3.58 4.39
C TRP A 36 -21.50 4.72 3.76
N ALA A 37 -21.17 5.96 4.12
CA ALA A 37 -21.59 7.12 3.33
C ALA A 37 -20.72 7.30 2.07
N GLU A 38 -19.47 6.80 2.09
CA GLU A 38 -18.49 6.86 1.00
C GLU A 38 -17.97 5.43 0.70
N GLY A 39 -17.71 5.11 -0.56
CA GLY A 39 -17.25 3.77 -0.98
C GLY A 39 -15.79 3.46 -0.64
N LEU A 40 -15.42 2.17 -0.45
CA LEU A 40 -14.02 1.70 -0.27
C LEU A 40 -13.05 2.28 -1.31
N ASP A 41 -13.52 2.51 -2.54
CA ASP A 41 -12.72 3.14 -3.60
C ASP A 41 -12.09 4.48 -3.16
N VAL A 42 -12.88 5.34 -2.51
CA VAL A 42 -12.41 6.66 -2.05
C VAL A 42 -11.35 6.48 -0.96
N HIS A 43 -11.57 5.53 -0.06
CA HIS A 43 -10.61 5.22 1.00
C HIS A 43 -9.31 4.63 0.45
N PHE A 44 -9.37 3.74 -0.54
CA PHE A 44 -8.19 3.19 -1.20
C PHE A 44 -7.42 4.26 -1.96
N ARG A 45 -8.10 5.13 -2.71
CA ARG A 45 -7.45 6.26 -3.40
C ARG A 45 -6.75 7.18 -2.41
N SER A 46 -7.44 7.54 -1.32
CA SER A 46 -6.89 8.41 -0.28
C SER A 46 -5.67 7.78 0.41
N PHE A 47 -5.78 6.50 0.77
CA PHE A 47 -4.68 5.74 1.38
C PHE A 47 -3.47 5.64 0.45
N VAL A 48 -3.66 5.21 -0.79
CA VAL A 48 -2.56 5.06 -1.77
C VAL A 48 -1.93 6.41 -2.09
N GLN A 49 -2.71 7.47 -2.16
CA GLN A 49 -2.20 8.83 -2.31
C GLN A 49 -1.36 9.27 -1.11
N ALA A 50 -1.78 8.94 0.12
CA ALA A 50 -1.00 9.22 1.33
C ALA A 50 0.34 8.47 1.33
N LEU A 51 0.32 7.16 1.00
CA LEU A 51 1.54 6.36 0.86
C LEU A 51 2.51 6.96 -0.16
N ARG A 52 1.97 7.43 -1.30
CA ARG A 52 2.74 8.06 -2.36
C ARG A 52 3.39 9.36 -1.89
N ILE A 53 2.63 10.23 -1.23
CA ILE A 53 3.14 11.50 -0.69
C ILE A 53 4.23 11.24 0.35
N ALA A 54 3.99 10.34 1.30
CA ALA A 54 4.95 9.99 2.33
C ALA A 54 6.26 9.43 1.73
N ASN A 55 6.15 8.58 0.70
CA ASN A 55 7.30 8.04 -0.01
C ASN A 55 8.13 9.12 -0.74
N ILE A 56 7.46 10.10 -1.35
CA ILE A 56 8.12 11.25 -1.99
C ILE A 56 8.82 12.12 -0.95
N HIS A 57 8.14 12.41 0.18
CA HIS A 57 8.72 13.23 1.26
C HIS A 57 10.00 12.60 1.81
N ALA A 58 9.95 11.30 2.14
CA ALA A 58 11.11 10.58 2.68
C ALA A 58 12.29 10.53 1.69
N TYR A 59 12.02 10.44 0.39
CA TYR A 59 13.08 10.51 -0.62
C TYR A 59 13.67 11.93 -0.72
N ASN A 60 12.83 12.96 -0.81
CA ASN A 60 13.28 14.34 -0.93
C ASN A 60 14.15 14.74 0.26
N GLU A 61 13.80 14.27 1.46
CA GLU A 61 14.61 14.45 2.67
C GLU A 61 15.97 13.73 2.58
N ARG A 62 16.00 12.50 2.08
CA ARG A 62 17.25 11.71 1.95
C ARG A 62 18.22 12.28 0.91
N TYR A 63 17.74 12.97 -0.11
CA TYR A 63 18.55 13.41 -1.26
C TYR A 63 18.64 14.94 -1.42
N GLU A 64 18.11 15.72 -0.46
CA GLU A 64 18.04 17.19 -0.52
C GLU A 64 17.41 17.72 -1.83
N GLU A 65 16.52 16.92 -2.44
CA GLU A 65 15.83 17.26 -3.68
C GLU A 65 14.55 18.06 -3.35
N ASN A 66 14.41 19.26 -3.94
CA ASN A 66 13.23 20.13 -3.75
C ASN A 66 12.15 19.93 -4.83
N GLU A 67 12.31 18.98 -5.75
CA GLU A 67 11.37 18.80 -6.85
C GLU A 67 10.36 17.68 -6.55
N PRO A 68 9.05 17.95 -6.68
CA PRO A 68 8.08 16.86 -6.74
C PRO A 68 8.33 16.09 -8.03
N ALA A 69 8.75 14.83 -7.92
CA ALA A 69 8.84 13.96 -9.08
C ALA A 69 7.51 13.98 -9.85
N ARG A 70 7.58 14.28 -11.14
CA ARG A 70 6.41 14.50 -12.00
C ARG A 70 5.44 13.32 -11.89
N ILE A 71 4.17 13.65 -11.70
CA ILE A 71 3.06 12.70 -11.75
C ILE A 71 3.00 12.13 -13.16
N LEU A 72 3.28 10.84 -13.31
CA LEU A 72 2.98 10.12 -14.53
C LEU A 72 1.55 9.62 -14.39
N SER A 73 0.60 10.36 -14.96
CA SER A 73 -0.73 9.81 -15.23
C SER A 73 -0.56 8.65 -16.20
N SER A 74 -0.70 7.42 -15.71
CA SER A 74 -0.55 6.21 -16.52
C SER A 74 -1.74 5.28 -16.33
N ASN A 75 -2.19 4.74 -17.45
CA ASN A 75 -3.33 3.84 -17.55
C ASN A 75 -2.92 2.43 -17.12
N GLY A 76 -3.48 1.95 -16.01
CA GLY A 76 -3.71 0.54 -15.71
C GLY A 76 -2.47 -0.34 -15.55
N GLY A 77 -2.04 -0.52 -14.31
CA GLY A 77 -1.06 -1.55 -13.97
C GLY A 77 -1.74 -2.91 -13.80
N ARG A 78 -1.05 -4.02 -14.11
CA ARG A 78 -1.57 -5.33 -13.68
C ARG A 78 -1.45 -5.43 -12.15
N PRO A 79 -2.51 -5.81 -11.43
CA PRO A 79 -2.41 -5.97 -9.99
C PRO A 79 -1.39 -7.03 -9.62
N TYR A 80 -0.83 -6.89 -8.43
CA TYR A 80 0.06 -7.86 -7.84
C TYR A 80 -0.70 -9.13 -7.49
N ASN A 81 0.00 -10.27 -7.51
CA ASN A 81 -0.47 -11.43 -6.77
C ASN A 81 -0.33 -11.15 -5.25
N PRO A 82 -0.96 -11.93 -4.37
CA PRO A 82 -0.96 -11.64 -2.93
C PRO A 82 0.44 -11.47 -2.33
N ILE A 83 1.38 -12.36 -2.66
CA ILE A 83 2.74 -12.30 -2.10
C ILE A 83 3.56 -11.11 -2.63
N ASP A 84 3.40 -10.75 -3.89
CA ASP A 84 4.07 -9.59 -4.48
C ASP A 84 3.45 -8.28 -3.95
N LEU A 85 2.15 -8.28 -3.64
CA LEU A 85 1.48 -7.16 -2.99
C LEU A 85 2.08 -6.93 -1.60
N ILE A 86 2.16 -7.98 -0.79
CA ILE A 86 2.78 -7.93 0.55
C ILE A 86 4.23 -7.42 0.48
N LYS A 87 5.05 -7.99 -0.42
CA LYS A 87 6.44 -7.55 -0.62
C LYS A 87 6.53 -6.08 -1.02
N THR A 88 5.64 -5.64 -1.91
CA THR A 88 5.58 -4.25 -2.35
C THR A 88 5.19 -3.32 -1.21
N LEU A 89 4.16 -3.66 -0.44
CA LEU A 89 3.71 -2.89 0.73
C LEU A 89 4.81 -2.81 1.80
N ARG A 90 5.52 -3.92 2.06
CA ARG A 90 6.67 -3.93 2.97
C ARG A 90 7.85 -3.09 2.46
N SER A 91 8.10 -3.09 1.16
CA SER A 91 9.10 -2.21 0.54
C SER A 91 8.71 -0.73 0.69
N ILE A 92 7.42 -0.41 0.55
CA ILE A 92 6.90 0.94 0.80
C ILE A 92 7.08 1.32 2.28
N SER A 93 6.79 0.41 3.23
CA SER A 93 6.91 0.71 4.66
C SER A 93 8.34 1.07 5.09
N TYR A 94 9.37 0.46 4.48
CA TYR A 94 10.77 0.84 4.75
C TYR A 94 11.16 2.23 4.22
N ASN A 95 10.34 2.79 3.34
CA ASN A 95 10.60 4.07 2.71
C ASN A 95 9.68 5.19 3.19
N ILE A 96 8.69 4.89 4.03
CA ILE A 96 7.91 5.92 4.71
C ILE A 96 8.68 6.26 5.98
N ASP A 97 9.01 7.54 6.14
CA ASP A 97 9.65 8.07 7.34
C ASP A 97 8.63 8.32 8.46
N ASP A 98 9.08 8.71 9.65
CA ASP A 98 8.23 9.03 10.83
C ASP A 98 7.22 10.17 10.58
N GLN A 99 7.33 10.89 9.45
CA GLN A 99 6.30 11.82 8.98
C GLN A 99 5.07 11.05 8.48
N ASP A 100 4.26 10.57 9.42
CA ASP A 100 3.06 9.80 9.15
C ASP A 100 1.95 10.65 8.51
N VAL A 101 1.96 10.73 7.18
CA VAL A 101 0.95 11.44 6.40
C VAL A 101 -0.40 10.74 6.57
N ASN A 102 -1.32 11.39 7.30
CA ASN A 102 -2.70 10.92 7.52
C ASN A 102 -2.84 9.53 8.17
N GLY A 103 -1.91 9.09 9.03
CA GLY A 103 -2.03 7.76 9.65
C GLY A 103 -1.72 6.61 8.69
N CYS A 104 -1.00 6.87 7.59
CA CYS A 104 -0.77 5.88 6.55
C CYS A 104 0.20 4.79 6.97
N ALA A 105 1.16 5.07 7.87
CA ALA A 105 2.13 4.09 8.35
C ALA A 105 1.44 2.97 9.16
N ASP A 106 0.65 3.36 10.16
CA ASP A 106 -0.11 2.42 10.99
C ASP A 106 -1.09 1.59 10.15
N ARG A 107 -1.81 2.23 9.22
CA ARG A 107 -2.73 1.55 8.31
C ARG A 107 -2.00 0.57 7.38
N LEU A 108 -0.83 0.96 6.88
CA LEU A 108 0.01 0.10 6.05
C LEU A 108 0.47 -1.14 6.83
N GLU A 109 0.89 -0.97 8.07
CA GLU A 109 1.31 -2.09 8.92
C GLU A 109 0.15 -3.06 9.18
N ARG A 110 -1.03 -2.54 9.56
CA ARG A 110 -2.24 -3.35 9.75
C ARG A 110 -2.61 -4.10 8.48
N LEU A 111 -2.57 -3.44 7.32
CA LEU A 111 -2.85 -4.05 6.02
C LEU A 111 -1.86 -5.19 5.71
N ILE A 112 -0.55 -4.96 5.91
CA ILE A 112 0.46 -6.00 5.65
C ILE A 112 0.22 -7.21 6.56
N ASN A 113 -0.06 -7.00 7.84
CA ASN A 113 -0.29 -8.09 8.79
C ASN A 113 -1.57 -8.87 8.46
N CYS A 114 -2.62 -8.17 8.05
CA CYS A 114 -3.86 -8.76 7.56
C CYS A 114 -3.61 -9.67 6.34
N LEU A 115 -2.98 -9.14 5.30
CA LEU A 115 -2.69 -9.88 4.07
C LEU A 115 -1.75 -11.08 4.31
N MET A 116 -0.77 -10.92 5.21
CA MET A 116 0.11 -12.02 5.62
C MET A 116 -0.68 -13.14 6.33
N ALA A 117 -1.58 -12.79 7.25
CA ALA A 117 -2.39 -13.77 7.96
C ALA A 117 -3.32 -14.53 7.00
N GLU A 118 -3.97 -13.82 6.07
CA GLU A 118 -4.81 -14.43 5.04
C GLU A 118 -3.97 -15.37 4.16
N TYR A 119 -2.83 -14.90 3.64
CA TYR A 119 -1.94 -15.71 2.82
C TYR A 119 -1.47 -16.99 3.53
N ILE A 120 -1.07 -16.90 4.80
CA ILE A 120 -0.67 -18.06 5.60
C ILE A 120 -1.84 -19.01 5.82
N SER A 121 -3.05 -18.49 6.09
CA SER A 121 -4.23 -19.32 6.32
C SER A 121 -4.63 -20.17 5.11
N GLU A 122 -4.30 -19.71 3.90
CA GLU A 122 -4.53 -20.43 2.65
C GLU A 122 -3.45 -21.48 2.34
N LEU A 123 -2.30 -21.43 3.01
CA LEU A 123 -1.24 -22.44 2.84
C LEU A 123 -1.69 -23.79 3.43
N PRO A 124 -1.25 -24.92 2.87
CA PRO A 124 -1.40 -26.23 3.50
C PRO A 124 -0.83 -26.24 4.93
N GLU A 125 -1.46 -26.95 5.87
CA GLU A 125 -1.07 -26.98 7.30
C GLU A 125 0.43 -27.23 7.54
N TYR A 126 1.05 -28.11 6.75
CA TYR A 126 2.48 -28.42 6.86
C TYR A 126 3.41 -27.27 6.45
N GLN A 127 2.92 -26.28 5.71
CA GLN A 127 3.65 -25.07 5.35
C GLN A 127 3.32 -23.90 6.28
N GLN A 128 2.19 -23.98 7.01
CA GLN A 128 1.82 -22.97 7.99
C GLN A 128 2.78 -22.99 9.19
N SER A 129 3.19 -24.17 9.65
CA SER A 129 4.10 -24.31 10.80
C SER A 129 5.48 -23.67 10.57
N ASP A 130 5.92 -23.57 9.33
CA ASP A 130 7.22 -23.01 8.94
C ASP A 130 7.15 -21.50 8.67
N ALA A 131 5.94 -20.91 8.65
CA ALA A 131 5.71 -19.51 8.35
C ALA A 131 5.59 -18.60 9.60
N TRP A 132 5.59 -19.19 10.81
CA TRP A 132 5.53 -18.51 12.11
C TRP A 132 6.92 -18.32 12.74
#